data_AF-A0A7R9PVU7-F1
#
_entry.id   AF-A0A7R9PVU7-F1
#
_cell.length_a   1.000
_cell.length_b   1.000
_cell.length_c   1.000
_cell.angle_alpha   90.00
_cell.angle_beta   90.00
_cell.angle_gamma   90.00
#
_symmetry.space_group_name_H-M   'P 1'
#
loop_
_entity.id
_entity.type
_entity.pdbx_description
1 polymer ?
#
loop_
_entity_poly.entity_id
_entity_poly.type
_entity_poly.pdbx_seq_one_letter_code
_entity_poly.pdbx_strand_id
1 'polypeptide(L)'
;MNTKKPEVKHIADIVGEWGKWQFLFSAFCFLQSGCAAFINMGYGFHAKHVDFWCADTPTNLTSHHLSDSIKCHKYNNPNESCTHWEYNRTQFRKTIITEFDLVCDRASYASL
;
A
#
# COMPACT_ATOMS: atom_id res chain seq x y z
N MET A 1 -20.94 -21.50 -57.18
CA MET A 1 -21.43 -20.25 -56.56
C MET A 1 -20.23 -19.33 -56.36
N ASN A 2 -20.11 -18.27 -57.16
CA ASN A 2 -19.08 -17.25 -57.01
C ASN A 2 -19.50 -16.30 -55.87
N THR A 3 -18.90 -16.43 -54.70
CA THR A 3 -19.09 -15.45 -53.62
C THR A 3 -18.23 -14.22 -53.94
N LYS A 4 -18.87 -13.12 -54.39
CA LYS A 4 -18.20 -11.82 -54.47
C LYS A 4 -17.73 -11.45 -53.06
N LYS A 5 -16.43 -11.21 -52.90
CA LYS A 5 -15.86 -10.70 -51.65
C LYS A 5 -16.43 -9.29 -51.41
N PRO A 6 -17.06 -9.01 -50.25
CA PRO A 6 -17.63 -7.69 -50.00
C PRO A 6 -16.51 -6.63 -49.96
N GLU A 7 -16.75 -5.50 -50.65
CA GLU A 7 -15.89 -4.32 -50.62
C GLU A 7 -16.09 -3.59 -49.29
N VAL A 8 -15.06 -3.58 -48.45
CA VAL A 8 -15.12 -2.94 -47.12
C VAL A 8 -14.94 -1.43 -47.31
N LYS A 9 -16.00 -0.66 -47.08
CA LYS A 9 -15.97 0.81 -47.18
C LYS A 9 -15.71 1.48 -45.85
N HIS A 10 -16.18 0.88 -44.76
CA HIS A 10 -15.99 1.41 -43.42
C HIS A 10 -15.49 0.33 -42.47
N ILE A 11 -14.56 0.69 -41.58
CA ILE A 11 -14.00 -0.26 -40.60
C ILE A 11 -15.07 -0.87 -39.68
N ALA A 12 -16.20 -0.18 -39.47
CA ALA A 12 -17.33 -0.72 -38.70
C ALA A 12 -18.05 -1.87 -39.42
N ASP A 13 -17.90 -2.03 -40.74
CA ASP A 13 -18.47 -3.17 -41.47
C ASP A 13 -17.77 -4.49 -41.10
N ILE A 14 -16.50 -4.42 -40.67
CA ILE A 14 -15.73 -5.58 -40.18
C ILE A 14 -15.90 -5.75 -38.66
N VAL A 15 -15.77 -4.65 -37.91
CA VAL A 15 -15.74 -4.67 -36.43
C VAL A 15 -17.14 -4.82 -35.83
N GLY A 16 -18.18 -4.52 -36.62
CA GLY A 16 -19.56 -4.41 -36.15
C GLY A 16 -19.82 -3.04 -35.53
N GLU A 17 -21.06 -2.56 -35.69
CA GLU A 17 -21.51 -1.32 -35.06
C GLU A 17 -21.53 -1.45 -33.53
N TRP A 18 -21.44 -0.31 -32.83
CA TRP A 18 -21.41 -0.26 -31.37
C TRP A 18 -22.74 -0.72 -30.77
N GLY A 19 -22.82 -2.02 -30.46
CA GLY A 19 -24.02 -2.67 -29.95
C GLY A 19 -24.07 -2.81 -28.43
N LYS A 20 -25.23 -3.23 -27.92
CA LYS A 20 -25.48 -3.48 -26.49
C LYS A 20 -24.46 -4.43 -25.86
N TRP A 21 -24.03 -5.45 -26.60
CA TRP A 21 -23.04 -6.43 -26.13
C TRP A 21 -21.62 -5.85 -26.05
N GLN A 22 -21.21 -4.98 -26.99
CA GLN A 22 -19.91 -4.31 -26.93
C GLN A 22 -19.84 -3.34 -25.76
N PHE A 23 -20.94 -2.64 -25.46
CA PHE A 23 -21.05 -1.79 -24.28
C PHE A 23 -20.97 -2.59 -22.97
N LEU A 24 -21.70 -3.71 -22.87
CA LEU A 24 -21.66 -4.60 -21.69
C LEU A 24 -20.25 -5.19 -21.46
N PHE A 25 -19.59 -5.65 -22.52
CA PHE A 25 -18.22 -6.17 -22.44
C PHE A 25 -17.24 -5.08 -22.01
N SER A 26 -17.33 -3.90 -22.62
CA SER A 26 -16.53 -2.74 -22.24
C SER A 26 -16.75 -2.38 -20.76
N ALA A 27 -18.00 -2.28 -20.31
CA ALA A 27 -18.34 -2.01 -18.91
C ALA A 27 -17.77 -3.06 -17.94
N PHE A 28 -17.78 -4.34 -18.32
CA PHE A 28 -17.15 -5.40 -17.52
C PHE A 28 -15.63 -5.23 -17.42
N CYS A 29 -14.95 -4.94 -18.54
CA CYS A 29 -13.51 -4.66 -18.54
C CYS A 29 -13.15 -3.43 -17.70
N PHE A 30 -13.98 -2.38 -17.75
CA PHE A 30 -13.81 -1.19 -16.92
C PHE A 30 -14.03 -1.49 -15.44
N LEU A 31 -15.06 -2.26 -15.08
CA LEU A 31 -15.32 -2.67 -13.71
C LEU A 31 -14.16 -3.51 -13.14
N GLN A 32 -13.65 -4.47 -13.92
CA GLN A 32 -12.51 -5.30 -13.55
C GLN A 32 -11.25 -4.45 -13.33
N SER A 33 -10.97 -3.51 -14.24
CA SER A 33 -9.80 -2.63 -14.14
C SER A 33 -9.93 -1.65 -12.97
N GLY A 34 -11.16 -1.19 -12.68
CA GLY A 34 -11.47 -0.37 -11.52
C GLY A 34 -11.12 -1.08 -10.21
N CYS A 35 -11.62 -2.29 -10.01
CA CYS A 35 -11.28 -3.09 -8.81
C CYS A 35 -9.77 -3.34 -8.67
N ALA A 36 -9.08 -3.66 -9.77
CA ALA A 36 -7.63 -3.85 -9.75
C ALA A 36 -6.86 -2.58 -9.35
N ALA A 37 -7.31 -1.40 -9.79
CA ALA A 37 -6.70 -0.12 -9.41
C ALA A 37 -6.80 0.13 -7.90
N PHE A 38 -7.96 -0.14 -7.28
CA PHE A 38 -8.13 -0.01 -5.83
C PHE A 38 -7.24 -0.98 -5.05
N ILE A 39 -7.07 -2.21 -5.51
CA ILE A 39 -6.16 -3.18 -4.88
C ILE A 39 -4.70 -2.70 -4.99
N ASN A 40 -4.27 -2.22 -6.17
CA ASN A 40 -2.92 -1.69 -6.38
C ASN A 40 -2.62 -0.46 -5.51
N MET A 41 -3.62 0.37 -5.23
CA MET A 41 -3.49 1.51 -4.33
C MET A 41 -3.41 1.08 -2.86
N GLY A 42 -4.13 0.02 -2.46
CA GLY A 42 -4.10 -0.55 -1.11
C GLY A 42 -2.72 -1.07 -0.68
N TYR A 43 -1.91 -1.59 -1.61
CA TYR A 43 -0.55 -2.07 -1.31
C TYR A 43 0.38 -0.99 -0.73
N GLY A 44 0.18 0.29 -1.06
CA GLY A 44 0.93 1.38 -0.45
C GLY A 44 0.58 1.63 1.02
N PHE A 45 -0.62 1.24 1.43
CA PHE A 45 -1.14 1.37 2.79
C PHE A 45 -0.89 0.14 3.67
N HIS A 46 -0.59 -1.03 3.08
CA HIS A 46 -0.03 -2.17 3.81
C HIS A 46 1.38 -1.82 4.28
N ALA A 47 1.44 -1.07 5.37
CA ALA A 47 2.65 -0.51 5.93
C ALA A 47 3.65 -1.64 6.20
N LYS A 48 4.76 -1.62 5.47
CA LYS A 48 5.90 -2.46 5.81
C LYS A 48 6.36 -2.08 7.21
N HIS A 49 6.66 -3.11 8.02
CA HIS A 49 7.17 -2.93 9.36
C HIS A 49 8.40 -2.03 9.32
N VAL A 50 8.38 -0.95 10.11
CA VAL A 50 9.50 -0.02 10.24
C VAL A 50 10.25 -0.34 11.54
N ASP A 51 11.57 -0.33 11.50
CA ASP A 51 12.36 -0.42 12.72
C ASP A 51 12.33 0.92 13.44
N PHE A 52 12.04 0.88 14.73
CA PHE A 52 11.89 2.06 15.58
C PHE A 52 12.58 1.84 16.93
N TRP A 53 12.97 2.94 17.55
CA TRP A 53 13.56 2.99 18.89
C TRP A 53 13.12 4.27 19.60
N CYS A 54 13.25 4.28 20.93
CA CYS A 54 12.97 5.48 21.72
C CYS A 54 14.10 6.51 21.53
N ALA A 55 13.76 7.81 21.41
CA ALA A 55 14.76 8.86 21.22
C ALA A 55 15.75 8.96 22.41
N ASP A 56 15.33 8.51 23.60
CA ASP A 56 16.17 8.46 24.80
C ASP A 56 17.23 7.34 24.79
N THR A 57 17.29 6.53 23.72
CA THR A 57 18.23 5.41 23.62
C THR A 57 19.65 5.94 23.33
N PRO A 58 20.69 5.49 24.07
CA PRO A 58 22.06 5.89 23.78
C PRO A 58 22.51 5.40 22.39
N THR A 59 23.18 6.26 21.63
CA THR A 59 23.63 6.02 20.25
C THR A 59 24.55 4.82 20.07
N ASN A 60 25.16 4.32 21.16
CA ASN A 60 26.02 3.15 21.15
C ASN A 60 25.25 1.81 21.13
N LEU A 61 23.92 1.82 21.28
CA LEU A 61 23.06 0.65 21.14
C LEU A 61 22.31 0.69 19.82
N THR A 62 22.49 -0.32 18.98
CA THR A 62 21.70 -0.52 17.76
C THR A 62 20.33 -1.10 18.10
N SER A 63 19.28 -0.64 17.40
CA SER A 63 17.89 -1.08 17.58
C SER A 63 17.68 -2.61 17.57
N HIS A 64 18.50 -3.36 16.83
CA HIS A 64 18.39 -4.83 16.73
C HIS A 64 18.83 -5.59 18.00
N HIS A 65 19.59 -4.95 18.89
CA HIS A 65 20.04 -5.55 20.15
C HIS A 65 19.19 -5.11 21.35
N LEU A 66 18.19 -4.26 21.13
CA LEU A 66 17.28 -3.83 22.17
C LEU A 66 16.25 -4.94 22.39
N SER A 67 16.16 -5.44 23.62
CA SER A 67 15.13 -6.42 23.99
C SER A 67 13.74 -5.83 23.76
N ASP A 68 12.79 -6.66 23.30
CA ASP A 68 11.44 -6.23 22.91
C ASP A 68 10.72 -5.43 24.03
N SER A 69 11.04 -5.71 25.30
CA SER A 69 10.53 -4.97 26.45
C SER A 69 10.97 -3.50 26.50
N ILE A 70 12.21 -3.18 26.09
CA ILE A 70 12.78 -1.82 26.18
C ILE A 70 12.45 -1.00 24.92
N LYS A 71 12.01 -1.63 23.82
CA LYS A 71 11.69 -0.93 22.57
C LYS A 71 10.56 0.11 22.71
N CYS A 72 9.64 -0.13 23.64
CA CYS A 72 8.46 0.71 23.88
C CYS A 72 8.57 1.60 25.12
N HIS A 73 9.63 1.43 25.91
CA HIS A 73 9.83 2.12 27.17
C HIS A 73 11.13 2.94 27.12
N LYS A 74 11.33 3.83 28.08
CA LYS A 74 12.58 4.59 28.17
C LYS A 74 13.73 3.68 28.62
N TYR A 75 14.92 3.88 28.05
CA TYR A 75 16.12 3.11 28.40
C TYR A 75 16.50 3.25 29.88
N ASN A 76 16.45 4.48 30.41
CA ASN A 76 16.80 4.77 31.80
C ASN A 76 15.71 4.38 32.81
N ASN A 77 14.46 4.24 32.36
CA ASN A 77 13.33 3.94 33.23
C ASN A 77 12.29 3.07 32.50
N PRO A 78 12.42 1.73 32.55
CA PRO A 78 11.58 0.82 31.78
C PRO A 78 10.10 0.81 32.21
N ASN A 79 9.76 1.44 33.33
CA ASN A 79 8.37 1.56 33.79
C ASN A 79 7.62 2.76 33.15
N GLU A 80 8.34 3.63 32.44
CA GLU A 80 7.77 4.78 31.75
C GLU A 80 7.75 4.51 30.24
N SER A 81 6.61 4.73 29.60
CA SER A 81 6.47 4.59 28.16
C SER A 81 7.28 5.67 27.42
N CYS A 82 7.74 5.32 26.22
CA CYS A 82 8.40 6.27 25.37
C CYS A 82 7.41 7.33 24.85
N THR A 83 7.82 8.59 24.78
CA THR A 83 7.00 9.70 24.25
C THR A 83 7.46 10.17 22.86
N HIS A 84 8.71 9.89 22.50
CA HIS A 84 9.33 10.30 21.25
C HIS A 84 10.07 9.14 20.60
N TRP A 85 9.72 8.84 19.35
CA TRP A 85 10.29 7.72 18.60
C TRP A 85 11.16 8.21 17.46
N GLU A 86 12.22 7.45 17.21
CA GLU A 86 13.04 7.55 16.04
C GLU A 86 12.88 6.28 15.18
N TYR A 87 13.02 6.47 13.87
CA TYR A 87 12.67 5.45 12.88
C TYR A 87 13.79 5.26 11.87
N ASN A 88 13.97 4.01 11.44
CA ASN A 88 14.83 3.70 10.31
C ASN A 88 14.17 4.14 9.00
N ARG A 89 14.64 5.24 8.43
CA ARG A 89 14.11 5.84 7.19
C ARG A 89 14.86 5.43 5.91
N THR A 90 15.69 4.39 5.97
CA THR A 90 16.49 3.92 4.82
C THR A 90 15.63 3.40 3.66
N GLN A 91 14.55 2.67 3.97
CA GLN A 91 13.64 2.11 2.96
C GLN A 91 12.54 3.10 2.55
N PHE A 92 11.95 3.79 3.53
CA PHE A 92 10.88 4.74 3.31
C PHE A 92 11.15 6.01 4.11
N ARG A 93 11.11 7.16 3.42
CA ARG A 93 11.34 8.47 4.07
C ARG A 93 10.27 8.76 5.12
N LYS A 94 9.00 8.47 4.79
CA LYS A 94 7.81 8.70 5.62
C LYS A 94 6.79 7.59 5.32
N THR A 95 6.20 7.03 6.37
CA THR A 95 5.08 6.08 6.30
C THR A 95 4.01 6.52 7.30
N ILE A 96 2.79 5.98 7.17
CA ILE A 96 1.70 6.23 8.14
C ILE A 96 2.12 5.88 9.58
N ILE A 97 2.95 4.86 9.76
CA ILE A 97 3.47 4.48 11.08
C ILE A 97 4.37 5.58 11.65
N THR A 98 5.25 6.16 10.83
CA THR A 98 6.22 7.18 11.26
C THR A 98 5.65 8.61 11.31
N GLU A 99 4.49 8.86 10.70
CA GLU A 99 3.83 10.17 10.74
C GLU A 99 2.91 10.29 11.96
N PHE A 100 2.32 9.18 12.40
CA PHE A 100 1.35 9.15 13.51
C PHE A 100 1.85 8.37 14.74
N ASP A 101 3.11 7.96 14.75
CA ASP A 101 3.74 7.16 15.81
C ASP A 101 2.90 5.92 16.21
N LEU A 102 2.50 5.14 15.20
CA LEU A 102 1.65 3.95 15.35
C LEU A 102 2.47 2.73 15.79
N VAL A 103 3.14 2.85 16.93
CA VAL A 103 4.00 1.82 17.52
C VAL A 103 3.55 1.47 18.92
N CYS A 104 3.99 0.31 19.44
CA CYS A 104 3.69 -0.12 20.81
C CYS A 104 2.17 -0.14 21.08
N ASP A 105 1.69 0.63 22.06
CA ASP A 105 0.26 0.74 22.39
C ASP A 105 -0.61 1.17 21.20
N ARG A 106 -0.02 1.91 20.24
CA ARG A 106 -0.70 2.42 19.05
C ARG A 106 -0.54 1.54 17.81
N ALA A 107 0.17 0.40 17.92
CA ALA A 107 0.40 -0.48 16.78
C ALA A 107 -0.89 -1.09 16.21
N SER A 108 -1.90 -1.31 17.06
CA SER A 108 -3.20 -1.85 16.66
C SER A 108 -3.98 -0.92 15.70
N TYR A 109 -3.77 0.40 15.79
CA TYR A 109 -4.40 1.37 14.90
C TYR A 109 -3.83 1.34 13.47
N ALA A 110 -2.65 0.76 13.26
CA ALA A 110 -2.08 0.60 11.92
C ALA A 110 -2.76 -0.51 11.10
N SER A 111 -3.52 -1.39 11.76
CA SER A 111 -4.24 -2.51 11.13
C SER A 111 -5.75 -2.32 11.01
N LEU A 112 -6.27 -1.16 11.45
CA LEU A 112 -7.69 -0.78 11.37
C LEU A 112 -7.97 -0.03 10.06
#